data_AF-A0A1B9M375-F1
#
_entry.id   AF-A0A1B9M375-F1
#
_cell.length_a   1.000
_cell.length_b   1.000
_cell.length_c   1.000
_cell.angle_alpha   90.00
_cell.angle_beta   90.00
_cell.angle_gamma   90.00
#
_symmetry.space_group_name_H-M   'P 1'
#
loop_
_entity.id
_entity.type
_entity.pdbx_description
1 polymer ?
#
loop_
_entity_poly.entity_id
_entity_poly.type
_entity_poly.pdbx_seq_one_letter_code
_entity_poly.pdbx_strand_id
1 'polypeptide(L)'
;MKTVLSIQSNVVYGYAGNKVSTLAMQLQGVEVMPIHTVQLSSNTVYPHYDGIVLGAKQITRIVNSLEKIGVLKSIDAIISGYIGLAEQGEEILEAVNKIKYYNPNAIYVCDPVMGGDINKGSSLPQGIIDFFTKQAVKQADYITPNLLELQILSDIEIKTFNDVLNAIKTLQEQSIKAILVKNLVHAGKTTDLFEMVLATPTQNYHLSRPLYDFPHRPLGVGDLICSLFTAHLINGQSQLMAFELASNAANHVLEISKQKDARELAIIDAQAWIKKPDLRYRAMELML
;
A
#
# COMPACT_ATOMS: atom_id res chain seq x y z
N MET A 1 13.15 3.50 -18.19
CA MET A 1 12.55 4.03 -16.95
C MET A 1 11.22 3.32 -16.75
N LYS A 2 10.93 2.86 -15.54
CA LYS A 2 9.67 2.16 -15.23
C LYS A 2 8.56 3.16 -14.95
N THR A 3 7.31 2.79 -15.23
CA THR A 3 6.15 3.70 -15.06
C THR A 3 5.07 3.05 -14.21
N VAL A 4 4.50 3.83 -13.27
CA VAL A 4 3.39 3.40 -12.41
C VAL A 4 2.18 4.32 -12.61
N LEU A 5 1.01 3.73 -12.82
CA LEU A 5 -0.26 4.44 -12.65
C LEU A 5 -0.71 4.27 -11.19
N SER A 6 -0.72 5.36 -10.41
CA SER A 6 -1.10 5.32 -8.99
C SER A 6 -2.49 5.93 -8.78
N ILE A 7 -3.46 5.11 -8.39
CA ILE A 7 -4.86 5.50 -8.19
C ILE A 7 -5.18 5.49 -6.69
N GLN A 8 -4.99 6.63 -6.03
CA GLN A 8 -5.04 6.77 -4.57
C GLN A 8 -5.56 8.16 -4.15
N SER A 9 -5.83 8.38 -2.86
CA SER A 9 -6.17 9.70 -2.32
C SER A 9 -5.04 10.72 -2.50
N ASN A 10 -5.35 12.01 -2.41
CA ASN A 10 -4.35 13.06 -2.28
C ASN A 10 -4.73 14.05 -1.17
N VAL A 11 -3.72 14.54 -0.45
CA VAL A 11 -3.87 15.57 0.59
C VAL A 11 -2.97 16.77 0.29
N VAL A 12 -3.43 18.00 0.55
CA VAL A 12 -2.64 19.23 0.33
C VAL A 12 -1.63 19.42 1.45
N TYR A 13 -2.04 19.31 2.71
CA TYR A 13 -1.21 19.35 3.91
C TYR A 13 -1.00 17.94 4.47
N GLY A 14 0.20 17.69 5.00
CA GLY A 14 0.61 16.37 5.48
C GLY A 14 0.89 15.37 4.36
N TYR A 15 0.94 14.08 4.70
CA TYR A 15 1.31 13.01 3.78
C TYR A 15 0.39 11.79 3.89
N ALA A 16 -0.34 11.51 2.80
CA ALA A 16 -1.14 10.30 2.61
C ALA A 16 -1.38 10.06 1.12
N GLY A 17 -1.63 8.79 0.75
CA GLY A 17 -1.93 8.38 -0.61
C GLY A 17 -0.88 8.84 -1.62
N ASN A 18 -1.33 9.37 -2.77
CA ASN A 18 -0.51 9.82 -3.88
C ASN A 18 0.58 10.83 -3.49
N LYS A 19 0.39 11.64 -2.45
CA LYS A 19 1.42 12.59 -2.01
C LYS A 19 2.65 11.88 -1.41
N VAL A 20 2.45 10.71 -0.79
CA VAL A 20 3.54 9.82 -0.35
C VAL A 20 4.06 9.03 -1.54
N SER A 21 3.15 8.34 -2.24
CA SER A 21 3.48 7.35 -3.25
C SER A 21 4.28 7.93 -4.41
N THR A 22 3.89 9.11 -4.89
CA THR A 22 4.55 9.79 -5.99
C THR A 22 6.01 10.10 -5.66
N LEU A 23 6.25 10.76 -4.52
CA LEU A 23 7.60 11.11 -4.08
C LEU A 23 8.46 9.85 -3.86
N ALA A 24 7.91 8.86 -3.16
CA ALA A 24 8.64 7.64 -2.81
C ALA A 24 9.14 6.89 -4.06
N MET A 25 8.26 6.72 -5.05
CA MET A 25 8.59 6.02 -6.29
C MET A 25 9.49 6.87 -7.20
N GLN A 26 9.28 8.18 -7.29
CA GLN A 26 10.17 9.06 -8.08
C GLN A 26 11.60 9.09 -7.53
N LEU A 27 11.78 9.06 -6.20
CA LEU A 27 13.10 8.92 -5.58
C LEU A 27 13.76 7.58 -5.92
N GLN A 28 12.98 6.55 -6.29
CA GLN A 28 13.43 5.26 -6.80
C GLN A 28 13.60 5.22 -8.33
N GLY A 29 13.54 6.36 -9.02
CA GLY A 29 13.73 6.44 -10.47
C GLY A 29 12.57 5.89 -11.30
N VAL A 30 11.36 5.88 -10.71
CA VAL A 30 10.11 5.44 -11.36
C VAL A 30 9.28 6.66 -11.75
N GLU A 31 8.77 6.67 -12.99
CA GLU A 31 7.78 7.65 -13.43
C GLU A 31 6.42 7.33 -12.82
N VAL A 32 5.71 8.35 -12.33
CA VAL A 32 4.44 8.16 -11.65
C VAL A 32 3.38 9.00 -12.32
N MET A 33 2.32 8.34 -12.77
CA MET A 33 1.10 8.94 -13.29
C MET A 33 0.04 8.88 -12.18
N PRO A 34 -0.09 9.89 -11.31
CA PRO A 34 -1.06 9.85 -10.23
C PRO A 34 -2.46 10.22 -10.73
N ILE A 35 -3.44 9.37 -10.44
CA ILE A 35 -4.86 9.70 -10.51
C ILE A 35 -5.38 9.80 -9.07
N HIS A 36 -5.89 10.96 -8.71
CA HIS A 36 -6.41 11.18 -7.36
C HIS A 36 -7.86 10.70 -7.25
N THR A 37 -8.19 9.96 -6.19
CA THR A 37 -9.56 9.52 -5.88
C THR A 37 -10.32 10.54 -5.03
N VAL A 38 -9.57 11.31 -4.24
CA VAL A 38 -10.04 12.46 -3.47
C VAL A 38 -8.93 13.51 -3.47
N GLN A 39 -9.31 14.78 -3.29
CA GLN A 39 -8.38 15.86 -2.98
C GLN A 39 -8.84 16.54 -1.70
N LEU A 40 -8.11 16.27 -0.61
CA LEU A 40 -8.42 16.80 0.72
C LEU A 40 -7.39 17.85 1.13
N SER A 41 -7.81 18.80 1.97
CA SER A 41 -6.93 19.80 2.61
C SER A 41 -5.88 19.14 3.51
N SER A 42 -6.27 18.15 4.31
CA SER A 42 -5.40 17.32 5.13
C SER A 42 -5.95 15.89 5.21
N ASN A 43 -5.21 15.00 5.86
CA ASN A 43 -5.72 13.65 6.16
C ASN A 43 -6.83 13.68 7.23
N THR A 44 -7.51 12.54 7.41
CA THR A 44 -8.72 12.42 8.24
C THR A 44 -8.45 12.32 9.75
N VAL A 45 -7.19 12.30 10.19
CA VAL A 45 -6.88 12.37 11.64
C VAL A 45 -6.92 13.79 12.19
N TYR A 46 -7.02 14.80 11.33
CA TYR A 46 -7.29 16.17 11.76
C TYR A 46 -8.79 16.35 12.04
N PRO A 47 -9.16 17.07 13.13
CA PRO A 47 -10.56 17.29 13.48
C PRO A 47 -11.31 18.14 12.45
N HIS A 48 -10.58 18.98 11.72
CA HIS A 48 -11.10 19.79 10.64
C HIS A 48 -10.31 19.48 9.38
N TYR A 49 -11.00 18.91 8.40
CA TYR A 49 -10.53 18.77 7.04
C TYR A 49 -11.72 18.96 6.11
N ASP A 50 -11.44 19.46 4.92
CA ASP A 50 -12.41 19.64 3.82
C ASP A 50 -11.76 19.22 2.50
N GLY A 51 -12.57 18.99 1.47
CA GLY A 51 -12.10 18.67 0.13
C GLY A 51 -13.18 18.10 -0.76
N ILE A 52 -12.73 17.48 -1.85
CA ILE A 52 -13.62 16.89 -2.86
C ILE A 52 -13.33 15.41 -3.03
N VAL A 53 -14.40 14.64 -3.12
CA VAL A 53 -14.35 13.28 -3.63
C VAL A 53 -14.50 13.36 -5.14
N LEU A 54 -13.52 12.83 -5.86
CA LEU A 54 -13.49 12.94 -7.32
C LEU A 54 -14.46 11.93 -7.93
N GLY A 55 -15.31 12.40 -8.85
CA GLY A 55 -16.42 11.58 -9.36
C GLY A 55 -15.93 10.30 -10.03
N ALA A 56 -16.70 9.21 -9.90
CA ALA A 56 -16.33 7.87 -10.37
C ALA A 56 -15.70 7.90 -11.76
N LYS A 57 -16.39 8.51 -12.75
CA LYS A 57 -16.01 8.58 -14.18
C LYS A 57 -14.68 9.25 -14.51
N GLN A 58 -14.03 9.88 -13.54
CA GLN A 58 -12.75 10.53 -13.77
C GLN A 58 -11.65 9.52 -14.15
N ILE A 59 -11.61 8.35 -13.49
CA ILE A 59 -10.54 7.37 -13.70
C ILE A 59 -10.62 6.86 -15.15
N THR A 60 -11.79 6.37 -15.58
CA THR A 60 -12.00 5.89 -16.95
C THR A 60 -11.77 7.00 -17.99
N ARG A 61 -12.19 8.26 -17.73
CA ARG A 61 -11.95 9.39 -18.64
C ARG A 61 -10.46 9.67 -18.86
N ILE A 62 -9.67 9.66 -17.78
CA ILE A 62 -8.22 9.89 -17.85
C ILE A 62 -7.56 8.72 -18.58
N VAL A 63 -7.84 7.48 -18.17
CA VAL A 63 -7.24 6.28 -18.78
C VAL A 63 -7.58 6.17 -20.27
N ASN A 64 -8.80 6.49 -20.68
CA ASN A 64 -9.18 6.55 -22.09
C ASN A 64 -8.43 7.65 -22.87
N SER A 65 -8.09 8.74 -22.21
CA SER A 65 -7.27 9.79 -22.84
C SER A 65 -5.81 9.37 -22.97
N LEU A 66 -5.28 8.67 -21.95
CA LEU A 66 -3.94 8.05 -21.98
C LEU A 66 -3.84 6.96 -23.08
N GLU A 67 -4.90 6.19 -23.29
CA GLU A 67 -5.00 5.25 -24.41
C GLU A 67 -4.84 5.95 -25.76
N LYS A 68 -5.59 7.04 -25.97
CA LYS A 68 -5.58 7.79 -27.24
C LYS A 68 -4.21 8.35 -27.61
N ILE A 69 -3.37 8.67 -26.62
CA ILE A 69 -1.99 9.11 -26.84
C ILE A 69 -0.97 7.96 -26.82
N GLY A 70 -1.42 6.71 -26.71
CA GLY A 70 -0.61 5.51 -26.88
C GLY A 70 0.32 5.15 -25.73
N VAL A 71 0.09 5.65 -24.51
CA VAL A 71 1.00 5.45 -23.37
C VAL A 71 0.64 4.26 -22.46
N LEU A 72 -0.51 3.61 -22.64
CA LEU A 72 -0.88 2.50 -21.74
C LEU A 72 0.11 1.34 -21.77
N LYS A 73 0.72 1.05 -22.92
CA LYS A 73 1.75 0.00 -23.06
C LYS A 73 3.04 0.27 -22.27
N SER A 74 3.29 1.51 -21.84
CA SER A 74 4.48 1.86 -21.07
C SER A 74 4.26 1.78 -19.55
N ILE A 75 3.04 1.51 -19.09
CA ILE A 75 2.73 1.36 -17.67
C ILE A 75 3.15 -0.04 -17.22
N ASP A 76 4.11 -0.12 -16.29
CA ASP A 76 4.66 -1.37 -15.75
C ASP A 76 3.91 -1.85 -14.50
N ALA A 77 3.27 -0.94 -13.76
CA ALA A 77 2.42 -1.32 -12.64
C ALA A 77 1.25 -0.35 -12.44
N ILE A 78 0.20 -0.88 -11.82
CA ILE A 78 -0.93 -0.12 -11.29
C ILE A 78 -0.90 -0.29 -9.76
N ILE A 79 -1.05 0.81 -9.03
CA ILE A 79 -1.28 0.79 -7.59
C ILE A 79 -2.67 1.34 -7.32
N SER A 80 -3.46 0.64 -6.51
CA SER A 80 -4.67 1.20 -5.91
C SER A 80 -4.52 1.29 -4.39
N GLY A 81 -5.21 2.26 -3.79
CA GLY A 81 -5.23 2.49 -2.35
C GLY A 81 -6.60 3.04 -1.93
N TYR A 82 -6.60 4.02 -1.02
CA TYR A 82 -7.84 4.66 -0.58
C TYR A 82 -8.71 5.14 -1.75
N ILE A 83 -9.98 4.73 -1.74
CA ILE A 83 -11.05 5.21 -2.62
C ILE A 83 -12.11 5.95 -1.81
N GLY A 84 -12.67 7.01 -2.39
CA GLY A 84 -13.70 7.82 -1.74
C GLY A 84 -15.13 7.35 -2.04
N LEU A 85 -15.33 6.56 -3.10
CA LEU A 85 -16.62 6.04 -3.55
C LEU A 85 -16.47 4.58 -3.97
N ALA A 86 -17.51 3.77 -3.78
CA ALA A 86 -17.49 2.36 -4.20
C ALA A 86 -17.39 2.24 -5.73
N GLU A 87 -18.03 3.16 -6.46
CA GLU A 87 -18.06 3.22 -7.92
C GLU A 87 -16.67 3.49 -8.53
N GLN A 88 -15.75 4.09 -7.78
CA GLN A 88 -14.35 4.22 -8.23
C GLN A 88 -13.66 2.86 -8.35
N GLY A 89 -14.09 1.88 -7.56
CA GLY A 89 -13.52 0.53 -7.57
C GLY A 89 -13.68 -0.16 -8.93
N GLU A 90 -14.87 -0.07 -9.54
CA GLU A 90 -15.12 -0.65 -10.87
C GLU A 90 -14.22 -0.02 -11.93
N GLU A 91 -13.99 1.29 -11.87
CA GLU A 91 -13.12 1.99 -12.82
C GLU A 91 -11.64 1.67 -12.64
N ILE A 92 -11.21 1.39 -11.41
CA ILE A 92 -9.87 0.86 -11.15
C ILE A 92 -9.70 -0.48 -11.87
N LEU A 93 -10.67 -1.37 -11.78
CA LEU A 93 -10.57 -2.69 -12.43
C LEU A 93 -10.67 -2.59 -13.95
N GLU A 94 -11.48 -1.68 -14.49
CA GLU A 94 -11.49 -1.37 -15.92
C GLU A 94 -10.10 -0.88 -16.36
N ALA A 95 -9.49 0.04 -15.61
CA ALA A 95 -8.14 0.53 -15.89
C ALA A 95 -7.08 -0.59 -15.84
N VAL A 96 -7.12 -1.44 -14.81
CA VAL A 96 -6.21 -2.60 -14.67
C VAL A 96 -6.33 -3.53 -15.88
N ASN A 97 -7.55 -3.92 -16.24
CA ASN A 97 -7.76 -4.83 -17.37
C ASN A 97 -7.30 -4.21 -18.69
N LYS A 98 -7.59 -2.93 -18.90
CA LYS A 98 -7.18 -2.19 -20.09
C LYS A 98 -5.67 -2.05 -20.20
N ILE A 99 -4.99 -1.73 -19.11
CA ILE A 99 -3.52 -1.61 -19.09
C ILE A 99 -2.89 -2.98 -19.31
N LYS A 100 -3.38 -4.04 -18.65
CA LYS A 100 -2.90 -5.42 -18.85
C LYS A 100 -3.13 -5.93 -20.28
N TYR A 101 -4.17 -5.46 -20.98
CA TYR A 101 -4.36 -5.73 -22.40
C TYR A 101 -3.22 -5.16 -23.26
N TYR A 102 -2.78 -3.92 -22.99
CA TYR A 102 -1.68 -3.28 -23.73
C TYR A 102 -0.29 -3.71 -23.27
N ASN A 103 -0.13 -4.04 -21.98
CA ASN A 103 1.09 -4.57 -21.39
C ASN A 103 0.74 -5.78 -20.50
N PRO A 104 0.76 -7.01 -21.02
CA PRO A 104 0.48 -8.22 -20.26
C PRO A 104 1.44 -8.49 -19.08
N ASN A 105 2.60 -7.82 -19.06
CA ASN A 105 3.55 -7.91 -17.96
C ASN A 105 3.29 -6.90 -16.85
N ALA A 106 2.34 -5.97 -17.02
CA ALA A 106 1.99 -5.00 -16.01
C ALA A 106 1.43 -5.70 -14.77
N ILE A 107 1.90 -5.31 -13.59
CA ILE A 107 1.41 -5.86 -12.32
C ILE A 107 0.38 -4.94 -11.68
N TYR A 108 -0.59 -5.52 -10.97
CA TYR A 108 -1.53 -4.77 -10.13
C TYR A 108 -1.23 -5.02 -8.65
N VAL A 109 -0.90 -3.95 -7.92
CA VAL A 109 -0.70 -3.94 -6.47
C VAL A 109 -1.90 -3.26 -5.81
N CYS A 110 -2.66 -4.00 -5.03
CA CYS A 110 -3.82 -3.49 -4.29
C CYS A 110 -3.43 -3.24 -2.83
N ASP A 111 -3.51 -1.99 -2.40
CA ASP A 111 -3.52 -1.61 -0.98
C ASP A 111 -4.98 -1.50 -0.51
N PRO A 112 -5.51 -2.49 0.21
CA PRO A 112 -6.94 -2.56 0.55
C PRO A 112 -7.30 -1.64 1.70
N VAL A 113 -7.12 -0.32 1.55
CA VAL A 113 -7.30 0.67 2.62
C VAL A 113 -8.76 0.71 3.07
N MET A 114 -9.06 0.04 4.19
CA MET A 114 -10.41 -0.02 4.74
C MET A 114 -10.61 0.91 5.94
N GLY A 115 -9.53 1.44 6.53
CA GLY A 115 -9.58 2.28 7.74
C GLY A 115 -10.27 1.59 8.93
N GLY A 116 -10.24 2.20 10.11
CA GLY A 116 -10.94 1.69 11.29
C GLY A 116 -10.03 0.98 12.31
N ASP A 117 -10.64 0.12 13.13
CA ASP A 117 -10.02 -0.54 14.27
C ASP A 117 -10.30 -2.04 14.21
N ILE A 118 -9.29 -2.88 14.41
CA ILE A 118 -9.42 -4.34 14.28
C ILE A 118 -10.50 -4.96 15.16
N ASN A 119 -10.81 -4.37 16.31
CA ASN A 119 -11.85 -4.87 17.21
C ASN A 119 -13.24 -4.32 16.86
N LYS A 120 -13.33 -3.25 16.05
CA LYS A 120 -14.58 -2.58 15.67
C LYS A 120 -14.95 -2.77 14.20
N GLY A 121 -14.01 -3.23 13.38
CA GLY A 121 -14.14 -3.32 11.94
C GLY A 121 -13.80 -2.01 11.22
N SER A 122 -14.11 -2.00 9.92
CA SER A 122 -13.84 -0.88 9.03
C SER A 122 -14.74 0.32 9.35
N SER A 123 -14.19 1.51 9.19
CA SER A 123 -14.94 2.77 9.29
C SER A 123 -15.46 3.27 7.94
N LEU A 124 -15.29 2.51 6.85
CA LEU A 124 -15.70 2.90 5.51
C LEU A 124 -17.08 2.33 5.13
N PRO A 125 -17.79 2.94 4.18
CA PRO A 125 -19.02 2.40 3.62
C PRO A 125 -18.86 0.96 3.11
N GLN A 126 -19.89 0.13 3.32
CA GLN A 126 -19.87 -1.29 2.94
C GLN A 126 -19.54 -1.52 1.46
N GLY A 127 -19.97 -0.64 0.55
CA GLY A 127 -19.65 -0.77 -0.88
C GLY A 127 -18.15 -0.72 -1.17
N ILE A 128 -17.36 0.04 -0.39
CA ILE A 128 -15.89 0.09 -0.52
C ILE A 128 -15.27 -1.18 0.04
N ILE A 129 -15.76 -1.68 1.17
CA ILE A 129 -15.31 -2.94 1.76
C ILE A 129 -15.59 -4.10 0.81
N ASP A 130 -16.79 -4.14 0.23
CA ASP A 130 -17.22 -5.14 -0.76
C ASP A 130 -16.36 -5.10 -2.03
N PHE A 131 -15.99 -3.91 -2.50
CA PHE A 131 -15.06 -3.78 -3.62
C PHE A 131 -13.74 -4.51 -3.34
N PHE A 132 -13.10 -4.23 -2.20
CA PHE A 132 -11.83 -4.87 -1.87
C PHE A 132 -11.97 -6.38 -1.66
N THR A 133 -12.92 -6.79 -0.82
CA THR A 133 -13.11 -8.20 -0.42
C THR A 133 -13.61 -9.09 -1.57
N LYS A 134 -14.50 -8.59 -2.42
CA LYS A 134 -15.18 -9.41 -3.44
C LYS A 134 -14.59 -9.27 -4.84
N GLN A 135 -13.91 -8.15 -5.14
CA GLN A 135 -13.47 -7.80 -6.49
C GLN A 135 -11.96 -7.55 -6.60
N ALA A 136 -11.42 -6.58 -5.87
CA ALA A 136 -10.06 -6.07 -6.10
C ALA A 136 -8.98 -7.13 -5.86
N VAL A 137 -9.08 -7.87 -4.75
CA VAL A 137 -8.10 -8.89 -4.36
C VAL A 137 -8.01 -10.02 -5.40
N LYS A 138 -9.12 -10.38 -6.05
CA LYS A 138 -9.16 -11.43 -7.07
C LYS A 138 -8.43 -11.06 -8.36
N GLN A 139 -8.23 -9.76 -8.62
CA GLN A 139 -7.55 -9.26 -9.83
C GLN A 139 -6.11 -8.81 -9.54
N ALA A 140 -5.73 -8.73 -8.26
CA ALA A 140 -4.43 -8.26 -7.81
C ALA A 140 -3.34 -9.32 -7.99
N ASP A 141 -2.17 -8.88 -8.49
CA ASP A 141 -0.95 -9.69 -8.44
C ASP A 141 -0.35 -9.66 -7.03
N TYR A 142 -0.48 -8.54 -6.34
CA TYR A 142 0.04 -8.33 -4.99
C TYR A 142 -0.99 -7.61 -4.14
N ILE A 143 -1.11 -7.99 -2.87
CA ILE A 143 -1.90 -7.24 -1.91
C ILE A 143 -1.03 -6.83 -0.72
N THR A 144 -1.34 -5.67 -0.13
CA THR A 144 -0.55 -5.14 0.98
C THR A 144 -1.39 -4.85 2.24
N PRO A 145 -2.22 -5.76 2.77
CA PRO A 145 -3.10 -5.44 3.89
C PRO A 145 -2.34 -5.06 5.17
N ASN A 146 -2.93 -4.24 6.04
CA ASN A 146 -2.60 -4.22 7.47
C ASN A 146 -3.36 -5.33 8.22
N LEU A 147 -3.19 -5.43 9.54
CA LEU A 147 -3.83 -6.49 10.34
C LEU A 147 -5.37 -6.48 10.29
N LEU A 148 -6.00 -5.31 10.33
CA LEU A 148 -7.46 -5.16 10.25
C LEU A 148 -7.95 -5.64 8.88
N GLU A 149 -7.30 -5.19 7.82
CA GLU A 149 -7.65 -5.53 6.45
C GLU A 149 -7.43 -7.01 6.19
N LEU A 150 -6.36 -7.60 6.74
CA LEU A 150 -6.11 -9.04 6.67
C LEU A 150 -7.26 -9.82 7.30
N GLN A 151 -7.70 -9.45 8.51
CA GLN A 151 -8.83 -10.07 9.20
C GLN A 151 -10.12 -9.99 8.38
N ILE A 152 -10.43 -8.82 7.81
CA ILE A 152 -11.63 -8.64 6.96
C ILE A 152 -11.53 -9.48 5.69
N LEU A 153 -10.37 -9.50 5.04
CA LEU A 153 -10.17 -10.22 3.77
C LEU A 153 -10.23 -11.74 3.96
N SER A 154 -9.66 -12.26 5.04
CA SER A 154 -9.63 -13.70 5.32
C SER A 154 -10.88 -14.23 6.03
N ASP A 155 -11.70 -13.34 6.60
CA ASP A 155 -12.81 -13.70 7.50
C ASP A 155 -12.34 -14.57 8.70
N ILE A 156 -11.14 -14.26 9.22
CA ILE A 156 -10.54 -14.94 10.39
C ILE A 156 -10.28 -13.89 11.46
N GLU A 157 -10.78 -14.13 12.67
CA GLU A 157 -10.44 -13.30 13.83
C GLU A 157 -8.95 -13.47 14.20
N ILE A 158 -8.18 -12.38 14.21
CA ILE A 158 -6.72 -12.44 14.39
C ILE A 158 -6.32 -11.96 15.79
N LYS A 159 -5.87 -12.91 16.62
CA LYS A 159 -5.40 -12.66 17.99
C LYS A 159 -3.91 -12.93 18.18
N THR A 160 -3.36 -13.84 17.39
CA THR A 160 -2.00 -14.34 17.54
C THR A 160 -1.24 -14.34 16.22
N PHE A 161 0.08 -14.49 16.30
CA PHE A 161 0.93 -14.65 15.13
C PHE A 161 0.53 -15.87 14.27
N ASN A 162 0.04 -16.94 14.89
CA ASN A 162 -0.44 -18.10 14.15
C ASN A 162 -1.74 -17.81 13.38
N ASP A 163 -2.62 -16.98 13.93
CA ASP A 163 -3.84 -16.55 13.22
C ASP A 163 -3.50 -15.71 12.00
N VAL A 164 -2.44 -14.87 12.07
CA VAL A 164 -1.91 -14.14 10.91
C VAL A 164 -1.52 -15.11 9.79
N LEU A 165 -0.78 -16.17 10.12
CA LEU A 165 -0.36 -17.17 9.12
C LEU A 165 -1.55 -17.94 8.54
N ASN A 166 -2.54 -18.28 9.36
CA ASN A 166 -3.78 -18.90 8.90
C ASN A 166 -4.57 -17.99 7.96
N ALA A 167 -4.72 -16.70 8.32
CA ALA A 167 -5.37 -15.69 7.49
C ALA A 167 -4.67 -15.53 6.13
N ILE A 168 -3.34 -15.41 6.14
CA ILE A 168 -2.53 -15.38 4.92
C ILE A 168 -2.81 -16.61 4.05
N LYS A 169 -2.82 -17.82 4.64
CA LYS A 169 -3.03 -19.07 3.91
C LYS A 169 -4.37 -19.10 3.16
N THR A 170 -5.45 -18.60 3.76
CA THR A 170 -6.77 -18.52 3.09
C THR A 170 -6.76 -17.61 1.85
N LEU A 171 -5.92 -16.57 1.86
CA LEU A 171 -5.80 -15.63 0.75
C LEU A 171 -4.83 -16.14 -0.33
N GLN A 172 -3.85 -16.97 0.04
CA GLN A 172 -2.90 -17.59 -0.90
C GLN A 172 -3.54 -18.61 -1.86
N GLU A 173 -4.75 -19.10 -1.56
CA GLU A 173 -5.52 -19.94 -2.48
C GLU A 173 -5.97 -19.19 -3.75
N GLN A 174 -5.78 -17.87 -3.77
CA GLN A 174 -6.05 -17.01 -4.92
C GLN A 174 -4.80 -16.84 -5.80
N SER A 175 -4.96 -16.28 -6.99
CA SER A 175 -3.88 -16.04 -7.98
C SER A 175 -2.85 -14.95 -7.56
N ILE A 176 -2.69 -14.70 -6.26
CA ILE A 176 -1.85 -13.66 -5.69
C ILE A 176 -0.40 -14.14 -5.63
N LYS A 177 0.51 -13.35 -6.20
CA LYS A 177 1.96 -13.64 -6.24
C LYS A 177 2.66 -13.37 -4.91
N ALA A 178 2.20 -12.40 -4.13
CA ALA A 178 2.59 -12.24 -2.72
C ALA A 178 1.61 -11.37 -1.93
N ILE A 179 1.56 -11.63 -0.62
CA ILE A 179 0.80 -10.87 0.38
C ILE A 179 1.82 -10.22 1.32
N LEU A 180 1.84 -8.88 1.39
CA LEU A 180 2.68 -8.14 2.31
C LEU A 180 1.81 -7.58 3.44
N VAL A 181 1.84 -8.21 4.60
CA VAL A 181 1.15 -7.73 5.80
C VAL A 181 1.98 -6.62 6.43
N LYS A 182 1.50 -5.37 6.29
CA LYS A 182 2.30 -4.16 6.55
C LYS A 182 2.56 -3.88 8.03
N ASN A 183 1.76 -4.42 8.94
CA ASN A 183 1.89 -4.23 10.38
C ASN A 183 1.10 -5.31 11.14
N LEU A 184 1.74 -6.02 12.06
CA LEU A 184 1.12 -7.09 12.86
C LEU A 184 0.53 -6.62 14.21
N VAL A 185 0.82 -5.40 14.66
CA VAL A 185 0.27 -4.81 15.89
C VAL A 185 0.29 -5.79 17.07
N HIS A 186 -0.86 -6.17 17.64
CA HIS A 186 -0.97 -7.06 18.80
C HIS A 186 -0.78 -8.54 18.46
N ALA A 187 -0.86 -8.91 17.19
CA ALA A 187 -0.70 -10.28 16.72
C ALA A 187 0.73 -10.58 16.24
N GLY A 188 1.68 -9.67 16.48
CA GLY A 188 3.10 -9.94 16.30
C GLY A 188 3.62 -11.02 17.27
N LYS A 189 4.86 -11.47 17.04
CA LYS A 189 5.59 -12.30 18.01
C LYS A 189 5.90 -11.52 19.28
N THR A 190 6.10 -10.21 19.17
CA THR A 190 6.14 -9.24 20.28
C THR A 190 5.36 -7.97 19.93
N THR A 191 4.91 -7.25 20.96
CA THR A 191 4.29 -5.92 20.84
C THR A 191 5.30 -4.77 20.93
N ASP A 192 6.57 -5.05 21.26
CA ASP A 192 7.61 -4.04 21.47
C ASP A 192 8.25 -3.57 20.15
N LEU A 193 8.03 -4.32 19.06
CA LEU A 193 8.61 -4.07 17.75
C LEU A 193 7.52 -3.85 16.70
N PHE A 194 7.89 -3.17 15.62
CA PHE A 194 7.07 -3.11 14.42
C PHE A 194 7.36 -4.35 13.59
N GLU A 195 6.36 -5.21 13.44
CA GLU A 195 6.49 -6.48 12.74
C GLU A 195 5.68 -6.52 11.44
N MET A 196 6.23 -7.22 10.45
CA MET A 196 5.65 -7.38 9.12
C MET A 196 5.84 -8.82 8.63
N VAL A 197 4.99 -9.25 7.71
CA VAL A 197 5.14 -10.54 7.02
C VAL A 197 5.04 -10.34 5.51
N LEU A 198 5.96 -10.95 4.77
CA LEU A 198 5.82 -11.18 3.34
C LEU A 198 5.53 -12.67 3.12
N ALA A 199 4.40 -12.98 2.52
CA ALA A 199 4.02 -14.33 2.16
C ALA A 199 4.01 -14.50 0.65
N THR A 200 4.68 -15.54 0.17
CA THR A 200 4.77 -15.93 -1.24
C THR A 200 4.20 -17.36 -1.39
N PRO A 201 3.91 -17.85 -2.59
CA PRO A 201 3.38 -19.21 -2.77
C PRO A 201 4.26 -20.33 -2.18
N THR A 202 5.54 -20.06 -1.96
CA THR A 202 6.53 -21.06 -1.55
C THR A 202 7.14 -20.81 -0.18
N GLN A 203 7.24 -19.55 0.26
CA GLN A 203 7.85 -19.17 1.54
C GLN A 203 7.16 -17.97 2.18
N ASN A 204 7.20 -17.93 3.52
CA ASN A 204 6.82 -16.77 4.31
C ASN A 204 8.06 -16.19 5.01
N TYR A 205 8.15 -14.86 5.06
CA TYR A 205 9.24 -14.13 5.67
C TYR A 205 8.70 -13.17 6.72
N HIS A 206 9.33 -13.11 7.88
CA HIS A 206 9.00 -12.20 8.98
C HIS A 206 10.12 -11.20 9.17
N LEU A 207 9.76 -9.92 9.29
CA LEU A 207 10.72 -8.85 9.58
C LEU A 207 10.23 -8.04 10.77
N SER A 208 11.13 -7.78 11.70
CA SER A 208 10.90 -6.86 12.81
C SER A 208 11.90 -5.71 12.77
N ARG A 209 11.45 -4.53 13.20
CA ARG A 209 12.25 -3.30 13.30
C ARG A 209 11.76 -2.46 14.48
N PRO A 210 12.50 -1.43 14.94
CA PRO A 210 12.08 -0.60 16.06
C PRO A 210 10.67 -0.03 15.86
N LEU A 211 9.88 -0.11 16.93
CA LEU A 211 8.61 0.58 17.05
C LEU A 211 8.87 1.96 17.67
N TYR A 212 8.35 3.01 17.03
CA TYR A 212 8.44 4.37 17.54
C TYR A 212 7.08 4.77 18.10
N ASP A 213 7.07 5.19 19.36
CA ASP A 213 5.89 5.75 19.99
C ASP A 213 5.68 7.21 19.54
N PHE A 214 4.49 7.54 19.08
CA PHE A 214 4.12 8.89 18.65
C PHE A 214 2.87 9.35 19.40
N PRO A 215 2.84 10.60 19.89
CA PRO A 215 1.61 11.16 20.48
C PRO A 215 0.41 11.05 19.53
N HIS A 216 0.67 11.22 18.24
CA HIS A 216 -0.27 10.96 17.16
C HIS A 216 0.42 10.10 16.10
N ARG A 217 -0.11 8.90 15.84
CA ARG A 217 0.46 8.00 14.82
C ARG A 217 0.44 8.69 13.45
N PRO A 218 1.59 8.84 12.77
CA PRO A 218 1.63 9.40 11.42
C PRO A 218 0.84 8.54 10.44
N LEU A 219 0.01 9.17 9.61
CA LEU A 219 -0.59 8.51 8.45
C LEU A 219 0.40 8.40 7.30
N GLY A 220 0.10 7.55 6.31
CA GLY A 220 0.89 7.42 5.08
C GLY A 220 2.02 6.39 5.13
N VAL A 221 2.31 5.76 6.28
CA VAL A 221 3.35 4.72 6.37
C VAL A 221 2.99 3.50 5.51
N GLY A 222 1.70 3.12 5.48
CA GLY A 222 1.22 2.03 4.63
C GLY A 222 1.39 2.34 3.14
N ASP A 223 1.02 3.56 2.72
CA ASP A 223 1.20 4.05 1.35
C ASP A 223 2.69 4.03 0.95
N LEU A 224 3.58 4.46 1.85
CA LEU A 224 5.03 4.46 1.64
C LEU A 224 5.55 3.04 1.39
N ILE A 225 5.19 2.09 2.27
CA ILE A 225 5.62 0.70 2.16
C ILE A 225 5.11 0.08 0.86
N CYS A 226 3.82 0.24 0.54
CA CYS A 226 3.22 -0.28 -0.69
C CYS A 226 3.93 0.27 -1.95
N SER A 227 4.19 1.58 -1.95
CA SER A 227 4.80 2.28 -3.08
C SER A 227 6.26 1.87 -3.30
N LEU A 228 7.05 1.78 -2.23
CA LEU A 228 8.45 1.35 -2.33
C LEU A 228 8.57 -0.12 -2.69
N PHE A 229 7.72 -0.97 -2.12
CA PHE A 229 7.65 -2.38 -2.50
C PHE A 229 7.39 -2.51 -4.01
N THR A 230 6.40 -1.78 -4.53
CA THR A 230 6.07 -1.77 -5.96
C THR A 230 7.22 -1.26 -6.82
N ALA A 231 7.84 -0.13 -6.43
CA ALA A 231 8.96 0.44 -7.17
C ALA A 231 10.17 -0.52 -7.24
N HIS A 232 10.50 -1.19 -6.13
CA HIS A 232 11.58 -2.16 -6.12
C HIS A 232 11.26 -3.39 -6.98
N LEU A 233 10.03 -3.90 -6.94
CA LEU A 233 9.60 -5.02 -7.80
C LEU A 233 9.76 -4.70 -9.28
N ILE A 234 9.21 -3.57 -9.75
CA ILE A 234 9.29 -3.22 -11.18
C ILE A 234 10.71 -2.84 -11.62
N ASN A 235 11.56 -2.42 -10.68
CA ASN A 235 13.00 -2.22 -10.91
C ASN A 235 13.82 -3.52 -10.85
N GLY A 236 13.16 -4.68 -10.78
CA GLY A 236 13.79 -6.00 -10.93
C GLY A 236 14.29 -6.63 -9.62
N GLN A 237 13.92 -6.09 -8.46
CA GLN A 237 14.22 -6.73 -7.18
C GLN A 237 13.32 -7.95 -6.96
N SER A 238 13.82 -8.94 -6.21
CA SER A 238 12.99 -10.05 -5.74
C SER A 238 11.93 -9.55 -4.76
N GLN A 239 10.87 -10.34 -4.53
CA GLN A 239 9.83 -10.01 -3.55
C GLN A 239 10.42 -9.80 -2.15
N LEU A 240 11.33 -10.67 -1.72
CA LEU A 240 12.03 -10.55 -0.44
C LEU A 240 12.85 -9.26 -0.37
N MET A 241 13.65 -8.97 -1.39
CA MET A 241 14.49 -7.77 -1.39
C MET A 241 13.66 -6.48 -1.43
N ALA A 242 12.58 -6.46 -2.23
CA ALA A 242 11.63 -5.34 -2.26
C ALA A 242 10.97 -5.10 -0.90
N PHE A 243 10.62 -6.18 -0.19
CA PHE A 243 10.06 -6.12 1.16
C PHE A 243 11.05 -5.55 2.17
N GLU A 244 12.29 -6.04 2.19
CA GLU A 244 13.34 -5.55 3.09
C GLU A 244 13.65 -4.07 2.84
N LEU A 245 13.86 -3.68 1.57
CA LEU A 245 14.18 -2.29 1.21
C LEU A 245 13.04 -1.33 1.58
N ALA A 246 11.78 -1.69 1.28
CA ALA A 246 10.62 -0.88 1.63
C ALA A 246 10.48 -0.70 3.15
N SER A 247 10.70 -1.78 3.92
CA SER A 247 10.63 -1.74 5.38
C SER A 247 11.72 -0.87 6.00
N ASN A 248 12.97 -1.00 5.55
CA ASN A 248 14.09 -0.20 6.04
C ASN A 248 13.93 1.29 5.69
N ALA A 249 13.51 1.61 4.46
CA ALA A 249 13.21 2.99 4.07
C ALA A 249 12.12 3.62 4.96
N ALA A 250 11.02 2.89 5.19
CA ALA A 250 9.94 3.35 6.07
C ALA A 250 10.42 3.52 7.52
N ASN A 251 11.34 2.68 7.99
CA ASN A 251 11.96 2.84 9.31
C ASN A 251 12.69 4.18 9.43
N HIS A 252 13.54 4.53 8.46
CA HIS A 252 14.29 5.79 8.47
C HIS A 252 13.37 7.00 8.45
N VAL A 253 12.29 6.96 7.66
CA VAL A 253 11.28 8.02 7.67
C VAL A 253 10.66 8.18 9.05
N LEU A 254 10.29 7.08 9.71
CA LEU A 254 9.71 7.11 11.06
C LEU A 254 10.71 7.58 12.12
N GLU A 255 11.97 7.12 12.04
CA GLU A 255 13.04 7.54 12.94
C GLU A 255 13.25 9.05 12.88
N ILE A 256 13.39 9.61 11.68
CA ILE A 256 13.55 11.05 11.47
C ILE A 256 12.30 11.82 11.90
N SER A 257 11.10 11.29 11.62
CA SER A 257 9.84 11.89 12.07
C SER A 257 9.81 11.97 13.61
N LYS A 258 10.24 10.91 14.30
CA LYS A 258 10.30 10.85 15.77
C LYS A 258 11.34 11.81 16.34
N GLN A 259 12.55 11.86 15.76
CA GLN A 259 13.62 12.76 16.19
C GLN A 259 13.21 14.24 16.10
N LYS A 260 12.35 14.57 15.13
CA LYS A 260 11.81 15.92 14.93
C LYS A 260 10.55 16.22 15.74
N ASP A 261 10.02 15.24 16.48
CA ASP A 261 8.70 15.30 17.10
C ASP A 261 7.61 15.73 16.09
N ALA A 262 7.73 15.26 14.85
CA ALA A 262 6.85 15.65 13.76
C ALA A 262 5.52 14.90 13.83
N ARG A 263 4.41 15.63 13.64
CA ARG A 263 3.07 15.04 13.50
C ARG A 263 2.89 14.29 12.17
N GLU A 264 3.51 14.81 11.11
CA GLU A 264 3.46 14.25 9.76
C GLU A 264 4.76 13.50 9.44
N LEU A 265 4.73 12.62 8.44
CA LEU A 265 5.93 11.96 7.96
C LEU A 265 6.97 12.97 7.49
N ALA A 266 8.18 12.92 8.05
CA ALA A 266 9.32 13.70 7.63
C ALA A 266 9.96 13.14 6.34
N ILE A 267 9.12 12.79 5.35
CA ILE A 267 9.51 12.05 4.14
C ILE A 267 10.48 12.82 3.25
N ILE A 268 10.37 14.16 3.22
CA ILE A 268 11.29 15.03 2.48
C ILE A 268 12.67 15.07 3.14
N ASP A 269 12.71 15.12 4.46
CA ASP A 269 13.97 15.10 5.21
C ASP A 269 14.66 13.74 5.11
N ALA A 270 13.88 12.67 5.06
CA ALA A 270 14.33 11.30 4.91
C ALA A 270 14.61 10.89 3.46
N GLN A 271 14.50 11.79 2.47
CA GLN A 271 14.55 11.44 1.04
C GLN A 271 15.83 10.70 0.62
N ALA A 272 16.97 10.97 1.28
CA ALA A 272 18.22 10.28 0.99
C ALA A 272 18.15 8.78 1.33
N TRP A 273 17.50 8.44 2.45
CA TRP A 273 17.24 7.06 2.87
C TRP A 273 16.19 6.39 2.00
N ILE A 274 15.21 7.15 1.50
CA ILE A 274 14.25 6.62 0.53
C ILE A 274 14.95 6.31 -0.79
N LYS A 275 15.84 7.18 -1.27
CA LYS A 275 16.58 7.01 -2.53
C LYS A 275 17.59 5.87 -2.47
N LYS A 276 18.26 5.69 -1.34
CA LYS A 276 19.27 4.65 -1.11
C LYS A 276 19.06 4.03 0.27
N PRO A 277 18.04 3.17 0.44
CA PRO A 277 17.82 2.51 1.72
C PRO A 277 18.94 1.52 2.00
N ASP A 278 19.34 1.46 3.27
CA ASP A 278 20.18 0.39 3.75
C ASP A 278 19.35 -0.88 4.02
N LEU A 279 20.02 -1.95 4.42
CA LEU A 279 19.41 -3.23 4.75
C LEU A 279 19.77 -3.62 6.18
N ARG A 280 19.49 -2.70 7.11
CA ARG A 280 19.79 -2.87 8.53
C ARG A 280 18.96 -3.98 9.17
N TYR A 281 17.69 -4.08 8.79
CA TYR A 281 16.77 -5.12 9.24
C TYR A 281 16.50 -6.10 8.10
N ARG A 282 16.80 -7.38 8.35
CA ARG A 282 16.60 -8.47 7.39
C ARG A 282 15.42 -9.33 7.81
N ALA A 283 14.72 -9.87 6.83
CA ALA A 283 13.64 -10.80 7.10
C ALA A 283 14.20 -12.19 7.39
N MET A 284 13.54 -12.90 8.30
CA MET A 284 13.80 -14.30 8.61
C MET A 284 12.74 -15.16 7.91
N GLU A 285 13.19 -16.21 7.22
CA GLU A 285 12.28 -17.22 6.69
C GLU A 285 11.55 -17.92 7.84
N LEU A 286 10.23 -18.09 7.70
CA LEU A 286 9.40 -18.84 8.62
C LEU A 286 9.34 -20.28 8.13
N MET A 287 9.76 -21.23 8.97
CA MET A 287 9.50 -22.64 8.72
C MET A 287 8.00 -22.89 8.89
N LEU A 288 7.36 -23.33 7.81
CA LEU A 288 5.94 -23.71 7.76
C LEU A 288 5.69 -25.05 8.45
#